data_AF-A0A969JL78-F1
#
_entry.id   AF-A0A969JL78-F1
#
_cell.length_a   1.000
_cell.length_b   1.000
_cell.length_c   1.000
_cell.angle_alpha   90.00
_cell.angle_beta   90.00
_cell.angle_gamma   90.00
#
_symmetry.space_group_name_H-M   'P 1'
#
loop_
_entity.id
_entity.type
_entity.pdbx_description
1 polymer ?
#
loop_
_entity_poly.entity_id
_entity_poly.type
_entity_poly.pdbx_seq_one_letter_code
_entity_poly.pdbx_strand_id
1 'polypeptide(L)' 'MQESALPTRIESVEHLEDLMTTPTRALREDLARAPGDIAVLGVGGKMGPTLARLAKRAAP' A
#
# COMPACT_ATOMS: atom_id res chain seq x y z
N MET A 1 0.56 -1.27 -17.74
CA MET A 1 -0.23 -0.29 -16.98
C MET A 1 -1.28 -1.04 -16.18
N GLN A 2 -1.28 -0.93 -14.84
CA GLN A 2 -2.48 -1.33 -14.09
C GLN A 2 -3.46 -0.17 -14.17
N GLU A 3 -4.62 -0.43 -14.75
CA GLU A 3 -5.72 0.52 -14.78
C GLU A 3 -6.48 0.39 -13.46
N SER A 4 -6.07 1.18 -12.46
CA SER A 4 -6.91 1.42 -11.29
C SER A 4 -7.91 2.48 -11.70
N ALA A 5 -9.12 2.06 -12.07
CA ALA A 5 -10.25 2.98 -12.18
C ALA A 5 -10.54 3.51 -10.77
N LEU A 6 -10.00 4.68 -10.44
CA LEU A 6 -10.30 5.34 -9.19
C LEU A 6 -11.82 5.57 -9.11
N PRO A 7 -12.45 5.31 -7.96
CA PRO A 7 -13.88 5.52 -7.84
C PRO A 7 -14.18 7.01 -7.95
N THR A 8 -15.37 7.34 -8.48
CA THR A 8 -15.83 8.74 -8.61
C THR A 8 -16.04 9.41 -7.25
N ARG A 9 -16.25 8.62 -6.18
CA ARG A 9 -16.43 9.09 -4.82
C ARG A 9 -15.79 8.13 -3.82
N ILE A 10 -15.31 8.70 -2.71
CA ILE A 10 -14.84 7.97 -1.53
C ILE A 10 -15.93 8.04 -0.47
N GLU A 11 -16.37 6.88 -0.02
CA GLU A 11 -17.54 6.73 0.86
C GLU A 11 -17.19 6.78 2.35
N SER A 12 -15.94 6.43 2.71
CA SER A 12 -15.46 6.50 4.09
C SER A 12 -13.93 6.56 4.17
N VAL A 13 -13.39 6.80 5.37
CA VAL A 13 -11.94 6.76 5.63
C VAL A 13 -11.40 5.35 5.42
N GLU A 14 -12.15 4.32 5.82
CA GLU A 14 -11.78 2.91 5.62
C GLU A 14 -11.72 2.57 4.13
N HIS A 15 -12.68 3.06 3.34
CA HIS A 15 -12.66 2.88 1.88
C HIS A 15 -11.43 3.55 1.27
N LEU A 16 -11.12 4.79 1.66
CA LEU A 16 -9.88 5.47 1.24
C LEU A 16 -8.64 4.65 1.61
N GLU A 17 -8.57 4.19 2.86
CA GLU A 17 -7.46 3.41 3.38
C GLU A 17 -7.28 2.08 2.65
N ASP A 18 -8.34 1.44 2.18
CA ASP A 18 -8.24 0.22 1.36
C ASP A 18 -7.79 0.52 -0.07
N LEU A 19 -8.27 1.60 -0.69
CA LEU A 19 -7.79 2.05 -2.00
C LEU A 19 -6.29 2.38 -1.95
N MET A 20 -5.87 3.15 -0.95
CA MET A 20 -4.47 3.60 -0.79
C MET A 20 -3.50 2.46 -0.47
N THR A 21 -3.99 1.33 0.04
CA THR A 21 -3.16 0.20 0.47
C THR A 21 -3.37 -1.06 -0.36
N THR A 22 -4.09 -0.97 -1.47
CA THR A 22 -4.15 -2.03 -2.48
C THR A 22 -2.86 -1.98 -3.30
N PRO A 23 -1.98 -2.99 -3.20
CA PRO A 23 -0.69 -2.94 -3.89
C PRO A 23 -0.83 -3.24 -5.37
N THR A 24 -0.03 -2.53 -6.18
CA THR A 24 0.10 -2.84 -7.60
C THR A 24 0.91 -4.12 -7.80
N ARG A 25 0.73 -4.76 -8.96
CA ARG A 25 1.53 -5.92 -9.35
C ARG A 25 3.01 -5.59 -9.42
N ALA A 26 3.36 -4.43 -9.97
CA ALA A 26 4.75 -3.98 -10.04
C ALA A 26 5.39 -3.88 -8.66
N LEU A 27 4.69 -3.30 -7.67
CA LEU A 27 5.19 -3.21 -6.29
C LEU A 27 5.43 -4.61 -5.68
N ARG A 28 4.52 -5.57 -5.91
CA ARG A 28 4.72 -6.95 -5.44
C ARG A 28 5.95 -7.60 -6.08
N GLU A 29 6.10 -7.44 -7.40
CA GLU A 29 7.25 -7.96 -8.15
C GLU A 29 8.55 -7.31 -7.67
N ASP A 30 8.54 -6.03 -7.34
CA ASP A 30 9.71 -5.29 -6.84
C ASP A 30 10.12 -5.79 -5.46
N LEU A 31 9.17 -5.93 -4.52
CA LEU A 31 9.46 -6.46 -3.19
C LEU A 31 9.91 -7.93 -3.21
N ALA A 32 9.36 -8.74 -4.11
CA ALA A 32 9.80 -10.13 -4.28
C ALA A 32 11.28 -10.24 -4.73
N ARG A 33 11.83 -9.21 -5.38
CA ARG A 33 13.24 -9.16 -5.79
C ARG A 33 14.18 -8.62 -4.69
N ALA A 34 13.64 -8.13 -3.58
CA ALA A 34 14.39 -7.60 -2.45
C ALA A 34 14.06 -8.39 -1.17
N PRO A 35 14.58 -9.63 -1.04
CA PRO A 35 14.27 -10.48 0.10
C PRO A 35 14.84 -9.91 1.40
N GLY A 36 14.07 -10.01 2.48
CA GLY A 36 14.45 -9.54 3.81
C GLY A 36 13.29 -8.85 4.54
N ASP A 37 13.57 -8.38 5.74
CA ASP A 37 12.59 -7.66 6.56
C ASP A 37 12.46 -6.20 6.14
N ILE A 38 11.24 -5.64 6.26
CA ILE A 38 10.94 -4.24 5.95
C ILE A 38 10.82 -3.45 7.25
N ALA A 39 11.64 -2.42 7.42
CA ALA A 39 11.51 -1.45 8.50
C ALA A 39 10.84 -0.15 7.99
N VAL A 40 9.83 0.35 8.71
CA VAL A 40 9.13 1.60 8.41
C VAL A 40 9.46 2.65 9.48
N LEU A 41 10.32 3.61 9.15
CA LEU A 41 10.70 4.70 10.06
C LEU A 41 9.65 5.82 10.03
N GLY A 42 9.27 6.31 11.21
CA GLY A 42 8.23 7.35 11.31
C GLY A 42 6.80 6.84 11.11
N VAL A 43 6.54 5.56 11.43
CA VAL A 43 5.23 4.91 11.22
C VAL A 43 4.06 5.59 11.96
N GLY A 44 4.33 6.38 13.01
CA GLY A 44 3.30 7.16 13.71
C GLY A 44 2.87 8.46 13.01
N GLY A 45 3.49 8.81 11.88
CA GLY A 45 3.09 9.99 11.09
C GLY A 45 1.77 9.77 10.35
N LYS A 46 1.23 10.82 9.72
CA LYS A 46 -0.08 10.78 9.02
C LYS A 46 -0.21 9.63 8.01
N MET A 47 0.82 9.43 7.18
CA MET A 47 0.85 8.39 6.14
C MET A 47 1.54 7.12 6.60
N GLY A 48 2.12 7.11 7.81
CA GLY A 48 2.93 6.01 8.31
C GLY A 48 2.16 4.69 8.41
N PRO A 49 0.96 4.67 9.04
CA PRO A 49 0.16 3.46 9.14
C PRO A 49 -0.30 2.96 7.77
N THR A 50 -0.73 3.87 6.89
CA THR A 50 -1.16 3.56 5.52
C THR A 50 -0.02 2.91 4.72
N LEU A 51 1.19 3.48 4.77
CA LEU A 51 2.36 2.93 4.08
C LEU A 51 2.76 1.56 4.65
N ALA A 52 2.75 1.39 5.97
CA ALA A 52 3.04 0.12 6.61
C ALA A 52 2.04 -0.98 6.20
N ARG A 53 0.75 -0.64 6.11
CA ARG A 53 -0.31 -1.54 5.61
C ARG A 53 -0.07 -1.91 4.14
N LEU A 54 0.27 -0.95 3.27
CA LEU A 54 0.59 -1.22 1.87
C LEU A 54 1.79 -2.17 1.74
N ALA A 55 2.88 -1.88 2.44
CA ALA A 55 4.08 -2.71 2.44
C ALA A 55 3.77 -4.14 2.92
N LYS A 56 3.00 -4.28 4.01
CA LYS A 56 2.60 -5.60 4.52
C LYS A 56 1.71 -6.37 3.54
N ARG A 57 0.81 -5.70 2.82
CA ARG A 57 -0.05 -6.31 1.80
C ARG A 57 0.73 -6.70 0.54
N ALA A 58 1.80 -5.97 0.22
CA ALA A 58 2.62 -6.17 -0.98
C ALA A 58 3.72 -7.22 -0.80
N ALA A 59 4.31 -7.30 0.40
CA ALA A 59 5.36 -8.25 0.74
C ALA A 59 4.89 -9.71 0.50
N PRO A 60 5.80 -10.60 0.03
CA PRO A 60 5.51 -12.01 -0.22
C PRO A 60 5.16 -12.80 1.05
#